data_AF-A0A521JXY8-F1
#
_entry.id   AF-A0A521JXY8-F1
#
_cell.length_a   1.000
_cell.length_b   1.000
_cell.length_c   1.000
_cell.angle_alpha   90.00
_cell.angle_beta   90.00
_cell.angle_gamma   90.00
#
_symmetry.space_group_name_H-M   'P 1'
#
loop_
_entity.id
_entity.type
_entity.pdbx_description
1 polymer ?
#
loop_
_entity_poly.entity_id
_entity_poly.type
_entity_poly.pdbx_seq_one_letter_code
_entity_poly.pdbx_strand_id
1 'polypeptide(L)'
;MTDSAASSSNPEDRRRFERTPWRGPLTIRMPAQQFGGQTENLSGMGVLLFSTSELQVEVEIEQPDGTSRKLSGRLVRYNRLSADKAGLAIEFARHEAGLPNDPAAW
;
A
#
# COMPACT_ATOMS: atom_id res chain seq x y z
N MET A 1 -16.42 -43.64 -0.20
CA MET A 1 -15.42 -42.81 -0.91
C MET A 1 -16.07 -41.46 -1.13
N THR A 2 -15.74 -40.48 -0.30
CA THR A 2 -16.29 -39.12 -0.36
C THR A 2 -15.13 -38.16 -0.57
N ASP A 3 -15.10 -37.56 -1.75
CA ASP A 3 -14.23 -36.46 -2.13
C ASP A 3 -14.39 -35.30 -1.15
N SER A 4 -13.27 -34.89 -0.53
CA SER A 4 -13.17 -33.65 0.20
C SER A 4 -12.53 -32.63 -0.73
N ALA A 5 -13.37 -31.92 -1.49
CA ALA A 5 -12.91 -30.80 -2.30
C ALA A 5 -12.49 -29.67 -1.35
N ALA A 6 -11.18 -29.56 -1.13
CA ALA A 6 -10.58 -28.41 -0.49
C ALA A 6 -10.91 -27.16 -1.31
N SER A 7 -11.81 -26.32 -0.80
CA SER A 7 -12.04 -24.97 -1.31
C SER A 7 -10.74 -24.17 -1.15
N SER A 8 -9.95 -24.08 -2.22
CA SER A 8 -8.83 -23.15 -2.31
C SER A 8 -9.38 -21.73 -2.22
N SER A 9 -9.30 -21.11 -1.04
CA SER A 9 -9.67 -19.71 -0.86
C SER A 9 -8.75 -18.85 -1.72
N ASN A 10 -9.25 -18.37 -2.85
CA ASN A 10 -8.51 -17.51 -3.74
C ASN A 10 -8.28 -16.15 -3.03
N PRO A 11 -7.04 -15.72 -2.73
CA PRO A 11 -6.77 -14.47 -2.00
C PRO A 11 -7.22 -13.20 -2.74
N GLU A 12 -7.75 -13.34 -3.95
CA GLU A 12 -8.34 -12.26 -4.73
C GLU A 12 -9.72 -11.82 -4.21
N ASP A 13 -10.44 -12.69 -3.50
CA ASP A 13 -11.85 -12.52 -3.15
C ASP A 13 -12.12 -11.64 -1.89
N ARG A 14 -11.14 -10.82 -1.49
CA ARG A 14 -11.27 -9.90 -0.34
C ARG A 14 -11.03 -8.43 -0.70
N ARG A 15 -10.94 -8.10 -1.99
CA ARG A 15 -10.70 -6.72 -2.44
C ARG A 15 -12.01 -5.94 -2.33
N ARG A 16 -11.96 -4.79 -1.63
CA ARG A 16 -13.13 -3.88 -1.49
C ARG A 16 -13.35 -3.00 -2.72
N PHE A 17 -12.34 -2.85 -3.58
CA PHE A 17 -12.36 -1.99 -4.77
C PHE A 17 -11.56 -2.64 -5.91
N GLU A 18 -11.99 -2.39 -7.15
CA GLU A 18 -11.29 -2.77 -8.37
C GLU A 18 -9.97 -2.00 -8.53
N ARG A 19 -9.02 -2.60 -9.25
CA ARG A 19 -7.70 -1.99 -9.53
C ARG A 19 -7.56 -1.65 -11.01
N THR A 20 -7.26 -0.39 -11.33
CA THR A 20 -6.81 -0.03 -12.67
C THR A 20 -5.34 -0.38 -12.84
N PRO A 21 -4.95 -1.09 -13.91
CA PRO A 21 -3.55 -1.22 -14.27
C PRO A 21 -2.98 0.16 -14.63
N TRP A 22 -1.95 0.59 -13.91
CA TRP A 22 -1.24 1.84 -14.16
C TRP A 22 0.23 1.60 -14.50
N ARG A 23 0.77 2.37 -15.45
CA ARG A 23 2.21 2.41 -15.75
C ARG A 23 2.64 3.86 -15.91
N GLY A 24 3.42 4.35 -14.96
CA GLY A 24 3.97 5.69 -15.00
C GLY A 24 4.86 5.98 -13.78
N PRO A 25 5.58 7.11 -13.78
CA PRO A 25 6.34 7.56 -12.62
C PRO A 25 5.42 7.75 -11.42
N LEU A 26 5.90 7.34 -10.24
CA LEU A 26 5.18 7.48 -8.98
C LEU A 26 6.19 7.79 -7.88
N THR A 27 5.90 8.81 -7.09
CA THR A 27 6.72 9.20 -5.93
C THR A 27 5.90 9.05 -4.67
N ILE A 28 6.46 8.39 -3.65
CA ILE A 28 5.86 8.30 -2.31
C ILE A 28 6.76 9.06 -1.35
N ARG A 29 6.19 10.03 -0.63
CA ARG A 29 6.85 10.76 0.47
C ARG A 29 6.31 10.24 1.79
N MET A 30 7.21 9.94 2.72
CA MET A 30 6.89 9.56 4.10
C MET A 30 7.29 10.74 5.00
N PRO A 31 6.33 11.58 5.46
CA PRO A 31 6.65 12.81 6.18
C PRO A 31 7.13 12.57 7.63
N ALA A 32 6.99 11.36 8.16
CA ALA A 32 7.33 11.07 9.55
C ALA A 32 8.84 11.20 9.81
N GLN A 33 9.24 12.20 10.60
CA GLN A 33 10.62 12.33 11.11
C GLN A 33 10.96 11.25 12.15
N GLN A 34 9.94 10.69 12.82
CA GLN A 34 10.08 9.65 13.81
C GLN A 34 8.85 8.72 13.76
N PHE A 35 9.09 7.41 13.73
CA PHE A 35 8.05 6.39 13.81
C PHE A 35 8.35 5.49 15.01
N GLY A 36 7.47 5.53 16.02
CA GLY A 36 7.66 4.88 17.31
C GLY A 36 6.76 3.66 17.49
N GLY A 37 7.17 2.78 18.40
CA GLY A 37 6.44 1.56 18.74
C GLY A 37 7.16 0.77 19.83
N GLN A 38 6.70 -0.45 20.07
CA GLN A 38 7.30 -1.41 20.98
C GLN A 38 8.02 -2.50 20.20
N THR A 39 9.01 -3.15 20.82
CA THR A 39 9.67 -4.32 20.25
C THR A 39 9.81 -5.39 21.31
N GLU A 40 9.65 -6.65 20.90
CA GLU A 40 9.93 -7.82 21.74
C GLU A 40 11.23 -8.52 21.32
N ASN A 41 11.85 -8.10 20.22
CA ASN A 41 13.05 -8.73 19.68
C ASN A 41 13.97 -7.72 18.98
N LEU A 42 15.19 -7.63 19.48
CA LEU A 42 16.30 -6.86 18.95
C LEU A 42 17.53 -7.77 18.84
N SER A 43 18.20 -7.74 17.68
CA SER A 43 19.44 -8.48 17.42
C SER A 43 20.46 -7.59 16.71
N GLY A 44 21.70 -8.06 16.61
CA GLY A 44 22.74 -7.38 15.81
C GLY A 44 22.42 -7.30 14.31
N MET A 45 21.38 -8.00 13.82
CA MET A 45 20.96 -8.00 12.42
C MET A 45 19.69 -7.19 12.16
N GLY A 46 18.94 -6.80 13.20
CA GLY A 46 17.70 -6.04 13.01
C GLY A 46 16.77 -6.04 14.22
N VAL A 47 15.66 -5.32 14.06
CA VAL A 47 14.62 -5.09 15.08
C VAL A 47 13.24 -5.23 14.44
N LEU A 48 12.29 -5.83 15.17
CA LEU A 48 10.87 -5.84 14.80
C LEU A 48 10.11 -4.82 15.64
N LEU A 49 9.49 -3.83 15.01
CA LEU A 49 8.71 -2.79 15.68
C LEU A 49 7.20 -3.04 15.50
N PHE A 50 6.48 -3.11 16.60
CA PHE A 50 5.02 -3.10 16.67
C PHE A 50 4.55 -1.67 16.98
N SER A 51 3.68 -1.11 16.16
CA SER A 51 3.12 0.23 16.40
C SER A 51 1.61 0.22 16.22
N THR A 52 0.93 1.01 17.06
CA THR A 52 -0.50 1.32 16.88
C THR A 52 -0.70 2.55 15.98
N SER A 53 0.38 3.27 15.67
CA SER A 53 0.36 4.41 14.75
C SER A 53 0.45 3.93 13.31
N GLU A 54 -0.35 4.54 12.43
CA GLU A 54 -0.27 4.31 11.00
C GLU A 54 0.83 5.17 10.37
N LEU A 55 1.62 4.61 9.46
CA LEU A 55 2.63 5.37 8.74
C LEU A 55 1.95 6.15 7.60
N GLN A 56 1.75 7.44 7.82
CA GLN A 56 1.18 8.37 6.83
C GLN A 56 2.13 8.55 5.65
N VAL A 57 1.58 8.72 4.45
CA VAL A 57 2.31 8.95 3.21
C VAL A 57 1.59 9.97 2.33
N GLU A 58 2.35 10.65 1.48
CA GLU A 58 1.83 11.40 0.34
C GLU A 58 2.29 10.72 -0.94
N VAL A 59 1.36 10.43 -1.85
CA VAL A 59 1.63 9.83 -3.15
C VAL A 59 1.45 10.89 -4.23
N GLU A 60 2.47 11.11 -5.02
CA GLU A 60 2.41 11.97 -6.21
C GLU A 60 2.43 11.07 -7.46
N ILE A 61 1.36 11.19 -8.25
CA ILE A 61 1.13 10.42 -9.47
C ILE A 61 1.17 11.41 -10.63
N GLU A 62 2.11 11.20 -11.56
CA GLU A 62 2.14 11.93 -12.83
C GLU A 62 1.00 11.41 -13.72
N GLN A 63 0.19 12.33 -14.26
CA GLN A 63 -0.97 12.05 -15.10
C GLN A 63 -0.56 12.09 -16.59
N PRO A 64 -1.36 11.52 -17.51
CA PRO A 64 -1.00 11.44 -18.92
C PRO A 64 -0.94 12.80 -19.61
N ASP A 65 -1.64 13.80 -19.05
CA ASP A 65 -1.62 15.19 -19.50
C ASP A 65 -0.40 15.99 -18.98
N GLY A 66 0.53 15.32 -18.27
CA GLY A 66 1.73 15.92 -17.69
C GLY A 66 1.50 16.66 -16.37
N THR A 67 0.27 16.66 -15.84
CA THR A 67 -0.01 17.20 -14.50
C THR A 67 0.38 16.19 -13.42
N SER A 68 0.56 16.63 -12.16
CA SER A 68 0.75 15.72 -11.03
C SER A 68 -0.41 15.83 -10.04
N ARG A 69 -0.92 14.67 -9.59
CA ARG A 69 -1.92 14.57 -8.54
C ARG A 69 -1.27 14.07 -7.26
N LYS A 70 -1.50 14.79 -6.17
CA LYS A 70 -1.04 14.40 -4.83
C LYS A 70 -2.20 13.80 -4.06
N LEU A 71 -1.95 12.70 -3.34
CA LEU A 71 -2.92 11.96 -2.56
C LEU A 71 -2.33 11.64 -1.19
N SER A 72 -3.09 11.89 -0.13
CA SER A 72 -2.73 11.44 1.20
C SER A 72 -3.19 10.00 1.44
N GLY A 73 -2.41 9.24 2.21
CA GLY A 73 -2.75 7.87 2.56
C GLY A 73 -1.88 7.30 3.68
N ARG A 74 -1.99 5.98 3.86
CA ARG A 74 -1.21 5.22 4.84
C ARG A 74 -0.59 3.98 4.23
N LEU A 75 0.63 3.64 4.65
CA LEU A 75 1.28 2.39 4.27
C LEU A 75 0.61 1.23 5.01
N VAL A 76 0.01 0.30 4.27
CA VAL A 76 -0.64 -0.90 4.82
C VAL A 76 0.17 -2.18 4.62
N ARG A 77 1.14 -2.18 3.69
CA ARG A 77 2.03 -3.33 3.48
C ARG A 77 3.35 -2.93 2.83
N TYR A 78 4.45 -3.46 3.37
CA TYR A 78 5.73 -3.57 2.68
C TYR A 78 5.95 -5.04 2.28
N ASN A 79 6.37 -5.29 1.04
CA ASN A 79 6.69 -6.63 0.58
C ASN A 79 7.98 -6.63 -0.24
N ARG A 80 9.00 -7.34 0.23
CA ARG A 80 10.24 -7.55 -0.53
C ARG A 80 10.01 -8.66 -1.55
N LEU A 81 10.15 -8.34 -2.84
CA LEU A 81 9.97 -9.29 -3.94
C LEU A 81 11.30 -9.97 -4.34
N SER A 82 12.41 -9.25 -4.21
CA SER A 82 13.77 -9.74 -4.46
C SER A 82 14.79 -8.94 -3.64
N ALA A 83 16.09 -9.19 -3.85
CA ALA A 83 17.15 -8.43 -3.20
C ALA A 83 17.07 -6.91 -3.50
N ASP A 84 16.66 -6.57 -4.71
CA ASP A 84 16.64 -5.22 -5.31
C ASP A 84 15.23 -4.66 -5.56
N LYS A 85 14.17 -5.45 -5.32
CA LYS A 85 12.78 -5.04 -5.58
C LYS A 85 11.91 -5.19 -4.34
N ALA A 86 11.15 -4.14 -4.06
CA ALA A 86 10.09 -4.14 -3.05
C ALA A 86 8.81 -3.51 -3.61
N GLY A 87 7.68 -3.88 -3.03
CA GLY A 87 6.37 -3.28 -3.28
C GLY A 87 5.81 -2.66 -2.00
N LEU A 88 5.19 -1.50 -2.14
CA LEU A 88 4.46 -0.80 -1.08
C LEU A 88 2.97 -0.82 -1.45
N ALA A 89 2.12 -1.19 -0.51
CA ALA A 89 0.68 -1.03 -0.65
C ALA A 89 0.24 0.16 0.20
N ILE A 90 -0.35 1.15 -0.45
CA ILE A 90 -0.89 2.35 0.19
C ILE A 90 -2.41 2.28 0.17
N GLU A 91 -3.03 2.60 1.29
CA GLU A 91 -4.46 2.87 1.36
C GLU A 91 -4.66 4.39 1.42
N PHE A 92 -5.38 4.95 0.46
CA PHE A 92 -5.65 6.39 0.44
C PHE A 92 -6.64 6.78 1.53
N ALA A 93 -6.43 7.95 2.12
CA ALA A 93 -7.40 8.52 3.04
C ALA A 93 -8.72 8.75 2.28
N ARG A 94 -9.80 8.11 2.73
CA ARG A 94 -11.12 8.29 2.10
C ARG A 94 -11.54 9.76 2.31
N HIS A 95 -11.86 10.44 1.21
CA HIS A 95 -12.18 11.88 1.08
C HIS A 95 -10.98 12.82 0.84
N GLU A 96 -10.54 12.88 -0.41
CA GLU A 96 -10.34 14.19 -1.05
C GLU A 96 -11.51 14.38 -2.03
N ALA A 97 -12.24 15.49 -1.91
CA ALA A 97 -13.33 15.81 -2.82
C ALA A 97 -12.77 15.88 -4.26
N GLY A 98 -13.29 15.06 -5.17
CA GLY A 98 -12.86 15.02 -6.57
C GLY A 98 -12.05 13.78 -6.98
N LEU A 99 -11.79 12.82 -6.09
CA LEU A 99 -11.29 11.52 -6.51
C LEU A 99 -12.39 10.76 -7.25
N PRO A 100 -12.17 10.36 -8.51
CA PRO A 100 -13.13 9.55 -9.19
C PRO A 100 -13.25 8.21 -8.48
N ASN A 101 -14.47 7.87 -8.07
CA ASN A 101 -14.82 6.49 -7.69
C ASN A 101 -14.64 5.53 -8.88
N ASP A 102 -14.58 6.08 -10.10
CA ASP A 102 -14.29 5.35 -11.32
C ASP A 102 -12.78 5.20 -11.53
N PRO A 103 -12.25 3.98 -11.48
CA PRO A 103 -10.86 3.69 -11.76
C PRO A 103 -10.41 4.13 -13.18
N ALA A 104 -11.33 4.38 -14.12
CA ALA A 104 -11.06 4.84 -15.48
C ALA A 104 -10.87 6.36 -15.63
N ALA A 105 -11.13 7.14 -14.57
CA ALA A 105 -10.99 8.59 -14.57
C ALA A 105 -9.69 9.08 -13.90
N TRP A 106 -8.70 8.19 -13.82
CA TRP A 106 -7.35 8.39 -13.25
C TRP A 106 -6.26 8.46 -14.31
#